data_AF-M4BDT6-F1
#
_entry.id   AF-M4BDT6-F1
#
_cell.length_a   1.000
_cell.length_b   1.000
_cell.length_c   1.000
_cell.angle_alpha   90.00
_cell.angle_beta   90.00
_cell.angle_gamma   90.00
#
_symmetry.space_group_name_H-M   'P 1'
#
loop_
_entity.id
_entity.type
_entity.pdbx_description
1 polymer ?
#
loop_
_entity_poly.entity_id
_entity_poly.type
_entity_poly.pdbx_seq_one_letter_code
_entity_poly.pdbx_strand_id
1 'polypeptide(L)'
;MAQGLGDPALANFLSCPPEQHVPQMEQFEKFVLGHRMSASEARSHEVVESISNTHDELLHEQARNEALNRTAETLSARSIQLRPIGMETPKFDGTAARTIVLWLLAIKQCGVAQLIEDDTRVVSCAMFHFRGKASEWAYSALMADIKAFRSWVIFKTRICAMYHPPDNEVFFAPDKLGDFYKTMCRKCARCRHLLVWVRYRNTLRCPRSLMDCDMAQHVRFFSERCRR
;
A
#
# COMPACT_ATOMS: atom_id res chain seq x y z
N MET A 1 -18.02 54.77 18.50
CA MET A 1 -17.97 55.80 19.55
C MET A 1 -19.35 56.42 19.65
N ALA A 2 -20.18 55.96 20.58
CA ALA A 2 -21.51 56.52 20.85
C ALA A 2 -21.46 57.17 22.24
N GLN A 3 -21.11 58.44 22.27
CA GLN A 3 -21.27 59.31 23.43
C GLN A 3 -21.97 60.57 22.94
N GLY A 4 -23.09 60.93 23.56
CA GLY A 4 -23.65 62.27 23.45
C GLY A 4 -25.01 62.40 22.77
N LEU A 5 -26.04 61.74 23.31
CA LEU A 5 -27.36 62.37 23.40
C LEU A 5 -27.63 62.57 24.89
N GLY A 6 -27.00 63.61 25.43
CA GLY A 6 -27.22 64.01 26.81
C GLY A 6 -28.64 64.52 27.00
N ASP A 7 -29.14 64.31 28.23
CA ASP A 7 -30.38 64.82 28.81
C ASP A 7 -30.87 66.22 28.36
N PRO A 8 -30.04 67.23 28.00
CA PRO A 8 -30.55 68.51 27.48
C PRO A 8 -31.35 68.42 26.16
N ALA A 9 -31.11 67.43 25.30
CA ALA A 9 -31.89 67.27 24.07
C ALA A 9 -33.33 66.81 24.34
N LEU A 10 -33.50 65.96 25.37
CA LEU A 10 -34.79 65.42 25.80
C LEU A 10 -35.61 66.47 26.55
N ALA A 11 -34.96 67.36 27.30
CA ALA A 11 -35.59 68.51 27.96
C ALA A 11 -36.12 69.57 26.97
N ASN A 12 -35.43 69.79 25.85
CA ASN A 12 -35.88 70.72 24.80
C ASN A 12 -37.09 70.20 24.02
N PHE A 13 -37.20 68.88 23.80
CA PHE A 13 -38.39 68.30 23.18
C PHE A 13 -39.65 68.50 24.04
N LEU A 14 -39.56 68.50 25.36
CA LEU A 14 -40.73 68.71 26.24
C LEU A 14 -41.16 70.19 26.36
N SER A 15 -40.38 71.12 25.81
CA SER A 15 -40.57 72.57 25.92
C SER A 15 -41.09 73.23 24.63
N CYS A 16 -41.19 72.47 23.53
CA CYS A 16 -41.66 72.97 22.23
C CYS A 16 -43.19 72.85 22.09
N PRO A 17 -43.85 73.76 21.34
CA PRO A 17 -45.27 73.62 21.01
C PRO A 17 -45.50 72.32 20.23
N PRO A 18 -46.60 71.58 20.48
CA PRO A 18 -46.87 70.27 19.87
C PRO A 18 -46.88 70.30 18.33
N GLU A 19 -47.12 71.46 17.73
CA GLU A 19 -47.08 71.71 16.27
C GLU A 19 -45.66 71.58 15.66
N GLN A 20 -44.60 71.70 16.46
CA GLN A 20 -43.19 71.61 16.02
C GLN A 20 -42.55 70.23 16.25
N HIS A 21 -43.24 69.33 16.94
CA HIS A 21 -42.74 67.97 17.20
C HIS A 21 -42.77 67.09 15.96
N VAL A 22 -43.80 67.23 15.12
CA VAL A 22 -43.98 66.41 13.92
C VAL A 22 -42.82 66.63 12.92
N PRO A 23 -42.44 67.88 12.57
CA PRO A 23 -41.31 68.12 11.66
C PRO A 23 -39.95 67.67 12.20
N GLN A 24 -39.71 67.78 13.52
CA GLN A 24 -38.47 67.32 14.15
C GLN A 24 -38.37 65.79 14.16
N MET A 25 -39.48 65.11 14.43
CA MET A 25 -39.52 63.65 14.41
C MET A 25 -39.29 63.10 13.00
N GLU A 26 -39.85 63.73 11.97
CA GLU A 26 -39.57 63.39 10.56
C GLU A 26 -38.10 63.61 10.17
N GLN A 27 -37.45 64.68 10.66
CA GLN A 27 -36.02 64.89 10.45
C GLN A 27 -35.17 63.82 11.12
N PHE A 28 -35.53 63.44 12.35
CA PHE A 28 -34.84 62.38 13.08
C PHE A 28 -35.00 61.02 12.39
N GLU A 29 -36.21 60.68 11.92
CA GLU A 29 -36.45 59.47 11.14
C GLU A 29 -35.63 59.43 9.85
N LYS A 30 -35.58 60.54 9.10
CA LYS A 30 -34.73 60.66 7.90
C LYS A 30 -33.24 60.48 8.23
N PHE A 31 -32.78 61.03 9.35
CA PHE A 31 -31.39 60.85 9.79
C PHE A 31 -31.08 59.40 10.14
N VAL A 32 -31.95 58.74 10.93
CA VAL A 32 -31.79 57.33 11.32
C VAL A 32 -31.85 56.42 10.09
N LEU A 33 -32.77 56.67 9.16
CA LEU A 33 -32.87 55.96 7.89
C LEU A 33 -31.62 56.15 7.04
N GLY A 34 -31.12 57.39 6.89
CA GLY A 34 -29.89 57.68 6.16
C GLY A 34 -28.69 56.94 6.75
N HIS A 35 -28.52 56.98 8.07
CA HIS A 35 -27.42 56.27 8.73
C HIS A 35 -27.53 54.75 8.59
N ARG A 36 -28.75 54.18 8.63
CA ARG A 36 -28.97 52.75 8.37
C ARG A 36 -28.63 52.37 6.94
N MET A 37 -29.05 53.17 5.96
CA MET A 37 -28.76 52.92 4.54
C MET A 37 -27.25 53.01 4.27
N SER A 38 -26.56 54.05 4.73
CA SER A 38 -25.10 54.17 4.56
C SER A 38 -24.33 53.05 5.25
N ALA A 39 -24.75 52.64 6.46
CA ALA A 39 -24.13 51.51 7.16
C ALA A 39 -24.48 50.15 6.53
N SER A 40 -25.58 50.05 5.79
CA SER A 40 -25.95 48.88 5.00
C SER A 40 -25.14 48.82 3.71
N GLU A 41 -24.98 49.92 3.00
CA GLU A 41 -24.20 50.02 1.77
C GLU A 41 -22.72 49.71 2.02
N ALA A 42 -22.14 50.27 3.08
CA ALA A 42 -20.76 49.98 3.48
C ALA A 42 -20.54 48.48 3.76
N ARG A 43 -21.49 47.85 4.49
CA ARG A 43 -21.46 46.40 4.75
C ARG A 43 -21.63 45.57 3.48
N SER A 44 -22.52 45.99 2.56
CA SER A 44 -22.69 45.30 1.28
C SER A 44 -21.43 45.36 0.43
N HIS A 45 -20.74 46.51 0.39
CA HIS A 45 -19.48 46.65 -0.36
C HIS A 45 -18.38 45.76 0.22
N GLU A 46 -18.23 45.73 1.55
CA GLU A 46 -17.27 44.86 2.24
C GLU A 46 -17.55 43.37 1.96
N VAL A 47 -18.82 42.97 1.96
CA VAL A 47 -19.23 41.59 1.62
C VAL A 47 -18.92 41.27 0.16
N VAL A 48 -19.17 42.18 -0.77
CA VAL A 48 -18.87 41.98 -2.20
C VAL A 48 -17.37 41.83 -2.44
N GLU A 49 -16.55 42.66 -1.80
CA GLU A 49 -15.09 42.57 -1.87
C GLU A 49 -14.57 41.26 -1.26
N SER A 50 -15.12 40.84 -0.11
CA SER A 50 -14.81 39.55 0.50
C SER A 50 -15.16 38.37 -0.42
N ILE A 51 -16.33 38.40 -1.05
CA ILE A 51 -16.74 37.35 -2.01
C ILE A 51 -15.77 37.31 -3.21
N SER A 52 -15.41 38.46 -3.77
CA SER A 52 -14.46 38.52 -4.89
C SER A 52 -13.12 37.90 -4.52
N ASN A 53 -12.57 38.25 -3.35
CA ASN A 53 -11.29 37.71 -2.87
C ASN A 53 -11.35 36.19 -2.66
N THR A 54 -12.44 35.69 -2.07
CA THR A 54 -12.61 34.23 -1.90
C THR A 54 -12.76 33.49 -3.22
N HIS A 55 -13.35 34.13 -4.24
CA HIS A 55 -13.48 33.55 -5.57
C HIS A 55 -12.10 33.41 -6.23
N ASP A 56 -11.26 34.43 -6.13
CA ASP A 56 -9.90 34.41 -6.68
C ASP A 56 -9.02 33.34 -5.99
N GLU A 57 -9.14 33.18 -4.68
CA GLU A 57 -8.48 32.10 -3.94
C GLU A 57 -8.94 30.71 -4.39
N LEU A 58 -10.24 30.53 -4.61
CA LEU A 58 -10.80 29.27 -5.11
C LEU A 58 -10.26 28.94 -6.52
N LEU A 59 -10.22 29.93 -7.41
CA LEU A 59 -9.66 29.75 -8.75
C LEU A 59 -8.17 29.37 -8.70
N HIS A 60 -7.42 29.98 -7.79
CA HIS A 60 -6.01 29.66 -7.59
C HIS A 60 -5.80 28.23 -7.09
N GLU A 61 -6.57 27.80 -6.09
CA GLU A 61 -6.52 26.42 -5.59
C GLU A 61 -7.01 25.40 -6.62
N GLN A 62 -8.00 25.76 -7.44
CA GLN A 62 -8.43 24.90 -8.55
C GLN A 62 -7.32 24.70 -9.58
N ALA A 63 -6.65 25.77 -10.01
CA ALA A 63 -5.50 25.69 -10.92
C ALA A 63 -4.35 24.84 -10.34
N ARG A 64 -4.10 24.97 -9.04
CA ARG A 64 -3.11 24.17 -8.31
C ARG A 64 -3.49 22.69 -8.29
N ASN A 65 -4.75 22.37 -7.99
CA ASN A 65 -5.25 20.99 -7.98
C ASN A 65 -5.18 20.34 -9.36
N GLU A 66 -5.50 21.08 -10.42
CA GLU A 66 -5.33 20.60 -11.81
C GLU A 66 -3.85 20.35 -12.16
N ALA A 67 -2.93 21.20 -11.70
CA ALA A 67 -1.50 20.99 -11.88
C ALA A 67 -0.98 19.76 -11.11
N LEU A 68 -1.47 19.55 -9.89
CA LEU A 68 -1.17 18.36 -9.09
C LEU A 68 -1.73 17.10 -9.75
N ASN A 69 -2.96 17.13 -10.26
CA ASN A 69 -3.56 15.99 -10.96
C ASN A 69 -2.77 15.63 -12.23
N ARG A 70 -2.37 16.61 -13.04
CA ARG A 70 -1.50 16.36 -14.20
C ARG A 70 -0.15 15.77 -13.80
N THR A 71 0.39 16.20 -12.66
CA THR A 71 1.63 15.64 -12.11
C THR A 71 1.42 14.21 -11.62
N ALA A 72 0.30 13.93 -10.95
CA ALA A 72 -0.05 12.58 -10.50
C ALA A 72 -0.27 11.63 -11.68
N GLU A 73 -0.94 12.08 -12.74
CA GLU A 73 -1.13 11.33 -13.98
C GLU A 73 0.20 11.04 -14.69
N THR A 74 1.10 12.03 -14.77
CA THR A 74 2.44 11.82 -15.36
C THR A 74 3.33 10.92 -14.51
N LEU A 75 3.22 10.96 -13.17
CA LEU A 75 3.90 10.02 -12.28
C LEU A 75 3.30 8.62 -12.32
N SER A 76 1.97 8.51 -12.47
CA SER A 76 1.24 7.25 -12.63
C SER A 76 1.57 6.60 -13.98
N ALA A 77 1.66 7.38 -15.06
CA ALA A 77 2.14 6.92 -16.36
C ALA A 77 3.63 6.51 -16.31
N ARG A 78 4.41 7.07 -15.37
CA ARG A 78 5.77 6.63 -15.01
C ARG A 78 5.79 5.47 -14.02
N SER A 79 4.67 4.73 -13.86
CA SER A 79 4.61 3.43 -13.18
C SER A 79 5.94 2.70 -13.31
N ILE A 80 6.59 2.45 -12.18
CA ILE A 80 7.86 1.72 -12.10
C ILE A 80 7.61 0.36 -12.74
N GLN A 81 7.92 0.23 -14.04
CA GLN A 81 7.88 -1.04 -14.72
C GLN A 81 8.90 -1.92 -14.03
N LEU A 82 8.42 -2.88 -13.23
CA LEU A 82 9.27 -3.90 -12.64
C LEU A 82 9.94 -4.63 -13.80
N ARG A 83 11.27 -4.54 -13.85
CA ARG A 83 12.04 -5.21 -14.88
C ARG A 83 12.33 -6.63 -14.43
N PRO A 84 12.14 -7.64 -15.30
CA PRO A 84 12.59 -8.99 -15.03
C PRO A 84 14.07 -8.98 -14.63
N ILE A 85 14.40 -9.57 -13.49
CA ILE A 85 15.78 -9.73 -13.07
C ILE A 85 16.31 -10.99 -13.77
N GLY A 86 17.36 -10.82 -14.57
CA GLY A 86 18.09 -11.94 -15.17
C GLY A 86 18.75 -12.76 -14.08
N MET A 87 18.12 -13.88 -13.72
CA MET A 87 18.59 -14.78 -12.67
C MET A 87 19.08 -16.07 -13.33
N GLU A 88 20.36 -16.39 -13.18
CA GLU A 88 20.90 -17.65 -13.66
C GLU A 88 20.29 -18.80 -12.85
N THR A 89 19.55 -19.65 -13.53
CA THR A 89 18.83 -20.74 -12.89
C THR A 89 19.68 -22.02 -12.97
N PRO A 90 19.78 -22.80 -11.88
CA PRO A 90 20.52 -24.05 -11.90
C PRO A 90 19.93 -25.00 -12.96
N LYS A 91 20.80 -25.75 -13.64
CA LYS A 91 20.41 -26.79 -14.60
C LYS A 91 20.17 -28.11 -13.86
N PHE A 92 19.23 -28.91 -14.33
CA PHE A 92 18.95 -30.25 -13.77
C PHE A 92 19.10 -31.33 -14.85
N ASP A 93 19.96 -32.31 -14.59
CA ASP A 93 20.33 -33.36 -15.53
C ASP A 93 19.64 -34.72 -15.28
N GLY A 94 18.98 -34.87 -14.12
CA GLY A 94 18.32 -36.09 -13.70
C GLY A 94 19.16 -37.04 -12.84
N THR A 95 20.37 -36.67 -12.41
CA THR A 95 21.28 -37.59 -11.69
C THR A 95 21.11 -37.58 -10.17
N ALA A 96 20.72 -36.44 -9.57
CA ALA A 96 20.65 -36.29 -8.12
C ALA A 96 19.19 -36.16 -7.63
N ALA A 97 18.60 -37.29 -7.23
CA ALA A 97 17.26 -37.37 -6.65
C ALA A 97 17.04 -36.43 -5.44
N ARG A 98 18.09 -36.21 -4.64
CA ARG A 98 18.03 -35.36 -3.44
C ARG A 98 18.05 -33.86 -3.75
N THR A 99 18.36 -33.46 -4.98
CA THR A 99 18.47 -32.04 -5.37
C THR A 99 17.24 -31.54 -6.13
N ILE A 100 16.31 -32.41 -6.54
CA ILE A 100 15.12 -32.01 -7.31
C ILE A 100 14.26 -30.99 -6.57
N VAL A 101 14.06 -31.17 -5.25
CA VAL A 101 13.26 -30.24 -4.44
C VAL A 101 13.90 -28.87 -4.37
N LEU A 102 15.22 -28.81 -4.21
CA LEU A 102 15.99 -27.56 -4.20
C LEU A 102 15.95 -26.88 -5.56
N TRP A 103 16.07 -27.67 -6.63
CA TRP A 103 15.97 -27.17 -7.99
C TRP A 103 14.58 -26.59 -8.29
N LEU A 104 13.49 -27.29 -7.94
CA LEU A 104 12.13 -26.80 -8.11
C LEU A 104 11.87 -25.48 -7.33
N LEU A 105 12.46 -25.36 -6.13
CA LEU A 105 12.39 -24.12 -5.36
C LEU A 105 13.12 -22.97 -6.08
N ALA A 106 14.31 -23.23 -6.62
CA ALA A 106 15.07 -22.24 -7.39
C ALA A 106 14.30 -21.77 -8.63
N ILE A 107 13.71 -22.70 -9.39
CA ILE A 107 12.87 -22.39 -10.56
C ILE A 107 11.70 -21.49 -10.19
N LYS A 108 11.02 -21.76 -9.07
CA LYS A 108 9.90 -20.92 -8.63
C LYS A 108 10.37 -19.51 -8.24
N GLN A 109 11.52 -19.39 -7.59
CA GLN A 109 12.12 -18.09 -7.26
C GLN A 109 12.54 -17.32 -8.52
N CYS A 110 13.12 -18.01 -9.51
CA CYS A 110 13.43 -17.42 -10.81
C CYS A 110 12.17 -16.93 -11.54
N GLY A 111 11.08 -17.70 -11.49
CA GLY A 111 9.79 -17.29 -12.05
C GLY A 111 9.27 -16.01 -11.41
N VAL A 112 9.36 -15.89 -10.08
CA VAL A 112 8.99 -14.66 -9.35
C VAL A 112 9.89 -13.49 -9.76
N ALA A 113 11.21 -13.70 -9.82
CA ALA A 113 12.18 -12.66 -10.20
C ALA A 113 12.01 -12.19 -11.67
N GLN A 114 11.53 -13.09 -12.54
CA GLN A 114 11.23 -12.81 -13.94
C GLN A 114 9.79 -12.36 -14.19
N LEU A 115 8.99 -12.17 -13.13
CA LEU A 115 7.58 -11.74 -13.20
C LEU A 115 6.72 -12.67 -14.07
N ILE A 116 6.98 -13.99 -13.96
CA ILE A 116 6.22 -15.01 -14.66
C ILE A 116 5.00 -15.40 -13.81
N GLU A 117 3.82 -14.93 -14.21
CA GLU A 117 2.56 -15.22 -13.52
C GLU A 117 1.91 -16.54 -13.96
N ASP A 118 2.04 -16.88 -15.24
CA ASP A 118 1.40 -18.06 -15.83
C ASP A 118 2.17 -19.35 -15.54
N ASP A 119 1.46 -20.35 -15.04
CA ASP A 119 1.99 -21.67 -14.71
C ASP A 119 2.61 -22.35 -15.95
N THR A 120 2.02 -22.17 -17.14
CA THR A 120 2.54 -22.76 -18.38
C THR A 120 3.91 -22.18 -18.73
N ARG A 121 4.09 -20.86 -18.56
CA ARG A 121 5.38 -20.19 -18.74
C ARG A 121 6.42 -20.64 -17.70
N VAL A 122 6.03 -20.84 -16.44
CA VAL A 122 6.93 -21.38 -15.41
C VAL A 122 7.39 -22.79 -15.77
N VAL A 123 6.48 -23.65 -16.25
CA VAL A 123 6.82 -25.00 -16.72
C VAL A 123 7.78 -24.96 -17.91
N SER A 124 7.52 -24.13 -18.92
CA SER A 124 8.42 -23.97 -20.06
C SER A 124 9.80 -23.48 -19.64
N CYS A 125 9.87 -22.54 -18.69
CA CYS A 125 11.13 -22.10 -18.10
C CYS A 125 11.85 -23.25 -17.38
N ALA A 126 11.11 -24.08 -16.64
CA ALA A 126 11.67 -25.25 -15.95
C ALA A 126 12.28 -26.24 -16.95
N MET A 127 11.56 -26.54 -18.02
CA MET A 127 12.00 -27.45 -19.08
C MET A 127 13.23 -26.94 -19.81
N PHE A 128 13.32 -25.63 -20.06
CA PHE A 128 14.51 -25.02 -20.68
C PHE A 128 15.80 -25.26 -19.86
N HIS A 129 15.66 -25.40 -18.53
CA HIS A 129 16.76 -25.67 -17.62
C HIS A 129 17.05 -27.16 -17.43
N PHE A 130 16.35 -28.05 -18.13
CA PHE A 130 16.72 -29.46 -18.17
C PHE A 130 17.93 -29.73 -19.06
N ARG A 131 18.66 -30.77 -18.67
CA ARG A 131 19.78 -31.35 -19.42
C ARG A 131 19.70 -32.87 -19.36
N GLY A 132 20.43 -33.55 -20.23
CA GLY A 132 20.57 -35.01 -20.23
C GLY A 132 19.24 -35.75 -20.11
N LYS A 133 19.18 -36.71 -19.18
CA LYS A 133 18.03 -37.61 -18.96
C LYS A 133 16.76 -36.87 -18.54
N ALA A 134 16.89 -35.77 -17.78
CA ALA A 134 15.75 -34.93 -17.42
C ALA A 134 15.09 -34.28 -18.64
N SER A 135 15.90 -33.82 -19.60
CA SER A 135 15.40 -33.24 -20.85
C SER A 135 14.71 -34.31 -21.70
N GLU A 136 15.36 -35.46 -21.90
CA GLU A 136 14.80 -36.59 -22.64
C GLU A 136 13.44 -37.02 -22.06
N TRP A 137 13.36 -37.22 -20.74
CA TRP A 137 12.12 -37.55 -20.06
C TRP A 137 11.00 -36.52 -20.31
N ALA A 138 11.32 -35.23 -20.18
CA ALA A 138 10.32 -34.18 -20.33
C ALA A 138 9.79 -34.10 -21.77
N TYR A 139 10.65 -34.21 -22.78
CA TYR A 139 10.24 -34.21 -24.17
C TYR A 139 9.53 -35.51 -24.58
N SER A 140 9.94 -36.67 -24.06
CA SER A 140 9.21 -37.93 -24.25
C SER A 140 7.78 -37.84 -23.69
N ALA A 141 7.60 -37.23 -22.51
CA ALA A 141 6.28 -37.00 -21.95
C ALA A 141 5.42 -36.07 -22.83
N LEU A 142 6.00 -35.01 -23.40
CA LEU A 142 5.29 -34.12 -24.33
C LEU A 142 4.97 -34.76 -25.68
N MET A 143 5.83 -35.65 -26.18
CA MET A 143 5.56 -36.40 -27.40
C MET A 143 4.40 -37.38 -27.20
N ALA A 144 4.27 -37.97 -26.00
CA ALA A 144 3.16 -38.85 -25.66
C ALA A 144 1.84 -38.07 -25.44
N ASP A 145 1.91 -36.90 -24.79
CA ASP A 145 0.78 -36.00 -24.60
C ASP A 145 1.26 -34.55 -24.62
N ILE A 146 0.85 -33.79 -25.64
CA ILE A 146 1.20 -32.36 -25.77
C ILE A 146 0.76 -31.53 -24.56
N LYS A 147 -0.23 -32.03 -23.82
CA LYS A 147 -0.73 -31.43 -22.58
C LYS A 147 -0.25 -32.18 -21.33
N ALA A 148 0.90 -32.84 -21.39
CA ALA A 148 1.47 -33.57 -20.26
C ALA A 148 1.76 -32.69 -19.03
N PHE A 149 1.96 -31.38 -19.23
CA PHE A 149 2.31 -30.42 -18.18
C PHE A 149 1.42 -29.15 -18.23
N ARG A 150 0.10 -29.31 -18.06
CA ARG A 150 -0.87 -28.18 -18.09
C ARG A 150 -0.73 -27.17 -16.93
N SER A 151 -0.09 -27.56 -15.84
CA SER A 151 0.08 -26.69 -14.67
C SER A 151 1.37 -27.02 -13.94
N TRP A 152 1.83 -26.07 -13.12
CA TRP A 152 3.02 -26.23 -12.30
C TRP A 152 2.87 -27.38 -11.29
N VAL A 153 1.66 -27.57 -10.75
CA VAL A 153 1.35 -28.64 -9.81
C VAL A 153 1.52 -30.01 -10.46
N ILE A 154 0.94 -30.21 -11.66
CA ILE A 154 1.05 -31.47 -12.40
C ILE A 154 2.52 -31.77 -12.74
N PHE A 155 3.25 -30.75 -13.20
CA PHE A 155 4.67 -30.87 -13.51
C PHE A 155 5.49 -31.32 -12.29
N LYS A 156 5.35 -30.63 -11.15
CA LYS A 156 6.04 -30.97 -9.89
C LYS A 156 5.75 -32.41 -9.47
N THR A 157 4.48 -32.82 -9.48
CA THR A 157 4.09 -34.18 -9.08
C THR A 157 4.77 -35.21 -9.97
N ARG A 158 4.75 -35.01 -11.29
CA ARG A 158 5.36 -35.94 -12.25
C ARG A 158 6.87 -36.02 -12.13
N ILE A 159 7.57 -34.89 -12.01
CA ILE A 159 9.02 -34.90 -11.90
C ILE A 159 9.50 -35.45 -10.56
N CYS A 160 8.80 -35.14 -9.46
CA CYS A 160 9.12 -35.74 -8.16
C CYS A 160 8.86 -37.26 -8.19
N ALA A 161 7.76 -37.72 -8.79
CA ALA A 161 7.52 -39.17 -8.93
C ALA A 161 8.63 -39.88 -9.73
N MET A 162 9.19 -39.22 -10.73
CA MET A 162 10.26 -39.77 -11.57
C MET A 162 11.63 -39.81 -10.88
N TYR A 163 12.04 -38.68 -10.28
CA TYR A 163 13.40 -38.51 -9.76
C TYR A 163 13.50 -38.62 -8.24
N HIS A 164 12.38 -38.71 -7.53
CA HIS A 164 12.31 -38.94 -6.09
C HIS A 164 11.38 -40.13 -5.83
N PRO A 165 11.78 -41.36 -6.22
CA PRO A 165 10.99 -42.54 -5.92
C PRO A 165 10.84 -42.70 -4.40
N PRO A 166 9.71 -43.27 -3.93
CA PRO A 166 9.34 -43.29 -2.53
C PRO A 166 10.20 -44.27 -1.72
N ASP A 167 11.42 -43.87 -1.40
CA ASP A 167 12.13 -44.42 -0.27
C ASP A 167 11.62 -43.70 0.99
N ASN A 168 10.65 -44.36 1.65
CA ASN A 168 10.33 -44.26 3.07
C ASN A 168 10.23 -42.84 3.67
N GLU A 169 8.97 -42.39 3.77
CA GLU A 169 8.46 -41.28 4.59
C GLU A 169 8.91 -39.85 4.20
N VAL A 170 8.04 -39.17 3.45
CA VAL A 170 7.32 -37.93 3.81
C VAL A 170 6.68 -37.39 2.53
N PHE A 171 5.38 -37.64 2.35
CA PHE A 171 4.59 -37.02 1.29
C PHE A 171 4.52 -35.50 1.53
N PHE A 172 5.15 -34.71 0.65
CA PHE A 172 4.89 -33.27 0.58
C PHE A 172 3.56 -33.06 -0.14
N ALA A 173 2.47 -33.02 0.62
CA ALA A 173 1.16 -32.64 0.11
C ALA A 173 1.25 -31.24 -0.55
N PRO A 174 0.63 -31.05 -1.73
CA PRO A 174 0.80 -29.85 -2.56
C PRO A 174 0.32 -28.55 -1.92
N ASP A 175 -0.46 -28.61 -0.83
CA ASP A 175 -1.04 -27.44 -0.15
C ASP A 175 -0.19 -26.86 1.00
N LYS A 176 0.96 -27.47 1.31
CA LYS A 176 1.75 -27.13 2.51
C LYS A 176 3.02 -26.32 2.26
N LEU A 177 3.16 -25.65 1.11
CA LEU A 177 4.23 -24.65 0.96
C LEU A 177 4.03 -23.46 1.91
N GLY A 178 2.77 -23.21 2.32
CA GLY A 178 2.44 -22.27 3.40
C GLY A 178 2.68 -22.82 4.81
N ASP A 179 2.95 -24.10 4.99
CA ASP A 179 3.27 -24.64 6.31
C ASP A 179 4.78 -24.72 6.56
N PHE A 180 5.63 -24.63 5.52
CA PHE A 180 7.09 -24.61 5.68
C PHE A 180 7.60 -23.44 6.55
N TYR A 181 6.89 -22.30 6.57
CA TYR A 181 7.22 -21.20 7.48
C TYR A 181 6.68 -21.43 8.91
N LYS A 182 5.64 -22.25 9.09
CA LYS A 182 5.10 -22.64 10.40
C LYS A 182 5.92 -23.73 11.08
N THR A 183 6.47 -24.68 10.33
CA THR A 183 7.31 -25.77 10.89
C THR A 183 8.66 -25.29 11.43
N MET A 184 9.09 -24.07 11.10
CA MET A 184 10.35 -23.50 11.60
C MET A 184 10.24 -22.79 12.94
N CYS A 185 9.03 -22.69 13.50
CA CYS A 185 8.77 -22.03 14.77
C CYS A 185 8.47 -23.07 15.87
N ARG A 186 9.51 -23.61 16.51
CA ARG A 186 9.36 -24.47 17.70
C ARG A 186 9.42 -23.62 18.97
N LYS A 187 8.55 -23.82 19.96
CA LYS A 187 8.71 -23.16 21.27
C LYS A 187 9.92 -23.75 21.99
N CYS A 188 10.82 -22.91 22.46
CA CYS A 188 11.94 -23.33 23.30
C CYS A 188 11.39 -23.97 24.58
N ALA A 189 11.74 -25.23 24.85
CA ALA A 189 11.28 -25.96 26.04
C ALA A 189 11.65 -25.25 27.36
N ARG A 190 12.69 -24.41 27.35
CA ARG A 190 13.23 -23.73 28.54
C ARG A 190 12.61 -22.35 28.83
N CYS A 191 12.14 -21.62 27.81
CA CYS A 191 11.62 -20.25 27.99
C CYS A 191 10.31 -19.95 27.26
N ARG A 192 9.69 -20.97 26.64
CA ARG A 192 8.42 -20.93 25.89
C ARG A 192 8.34 -19.92 24.72
N HIS A 193 9.43 -19.21 24.41
CA HIS A 193 9.53 -18.32 23.25
C HIS A 193 9.72 -19.10 21.96
N LEU A 194 9.26 -18.54 20.83
CA LEU A 194 9.51 -19.10 19.50
C LEU A 194 11.02 -19.14 19.21
N LEU A 195 11.52 -20.32 18.85
CA LEU A 195 12.83 -20.50 18.25
C LEU A 195 12.77 -19.96 16.83
N VAL A 196 13.72 -19.10 16.49
CA VAL A 196 13.86 -18.54 15.14
C VAL A 196 15.03 -19.27 14.46
N TRP A 197 14.82 -19.68 13.21
CA TRP A 197 15.82 -20.40 12.44
C TRP A 197 16.92 -19.44 11.98
N VAL A 198 18.17 -19.68 12.39
CA VAL A 198 19.32 -18.84 11.99
C VAL A 198 19.97 -19.47 10.77
N ARG A 199 19.77 -18.83 9.61
CA ARG A 199 20.15 -19.31 8.26
C ARG A 199 21.64 -19.60 8.08
N TYR A 200 22.51 -19.03 8.93
CA TYR A 200 23.96 -19.16 8.77
C TYR A 200 24.56 -20.46 9.35
N ARG A 201 23.80 -21.24 10.14
CA ARG A 201 24.33 -22.46 10.79
C ARG A 201 23.39 -23.67 10.78
N ASN A 202 22.28 -23.65 10.02
CA ASN A 202 21.29 -24.74 9.98
C ASN A 202 20.89 -25.27 11.38
N THR A 203 20.82 -24.40 12.39
CA THR A 203 20.48 -24.76 13.78
C THR A 203 19.42 -23.84 14.34
N LEU A 204 18.46 -24.41 15.07
CA LEU A 204 17.46 -23.67 15.84
C LEU A 204 18.10 -23.16 17.14
N ARG A 205 18.12 -21.84 17.37
CA ARG A 205 18.61 -21.26 18.63
C ARG A 205 17.56 -20.38 19.30
N CYS A 206 17.66 -20.34 20.62
CA CYS A 206 16.83 -19.47 21.44
C CYS A 206 17.33 -18.03 21.33
N PRO A 207 16.44 -17.04 21.13
CA PRO A 207 16.84 -15.63 21.11
C PRO A 207 17.57 -15.17 22.38
N ARG A 208 17.28 -15.77 23.55
CA ARG A 208 18.00 -15.47 24.81
C ARG A 208 19.45 -16.00 24.86
N SER A 209 19.82 -16.97 24.03
CA SER A 209 21.22 -17.41 23.90
C SER A 209 22.02 -16.61 22.88
N LEU A 210 21.40 -15.59 22.26
CA LEU A 210 21.96 -14.76 21.19
C LEU A 210 22.05 -13.28 21.62
N MET A 211 22.09 -13.02 22.93
CA MET A 211 22.22 -11.68 23.52
C MET A 211 23.69 -11.22 23.68
N ASP A 212 24.61 -11.84 22.94
CA ASP A 212 25.92 -11.28 22.63
C ASP A 212 26.04 -11.26 21.10
N CYS A 213 26.35 -10.09 20.54
CA CYS A 213 26.45 -9.76 19.10
C CYS A 213 25.16 -9.26 18.42
N ASP A 214 24.92 -7.96 18.55
CA ASP A 214 24.74 -7.00 17.43
C ASP A 214 23.85 -7.39 16.22
N MET A 215 22.71 -8.05 16.46
CA MET A 215 21.71 -8.35 15.41
C MET A 215 20.26 -8.08 15.84
N ALA A 216 20.05 -7.02 16.63
CA ALA A 216 18.74 -6.71 17.21
C ALA A 216 17.66 -6.25 16.20
N GLN A 217 18.02 -5.85 14.97
CA GLN A 217 17.06 -5.31 13.99
C GLN A 217 16.41 -6.39 13.11
N HIS A 218 17.09 -7.50 12.82
CA HIS A 218 16.56 -8.55 11.94
C HIS A 218 15.58 -9.51 12.64
N VAL A 219 15.64 -9.60 13.97
CA VAL A 219 14.80 -10.52 14.77
C VAL A 219 13.37 -10.00 14.95
N ARG A 220 13.16 -8.67 14.96
CA ARG A 220 11.81 -8.09 15.12
C ARG A 220 10.92 -8.38 13.91
N PHE A 221 11.48 -8.35 12.70
CA PHE A 221 10.71 -8.53 11.46
C PHE A 221 10.08 -9.92 11.31
N PHE A 222 10.70 -10.96 11.89
CA PHE A 222 10.17 -12.33 11.85
C PHE A 222 9.13 -12.61 12.95
N SER A 223 9.20 -11.92 14.09
CA SER A 223 8.27 -12.15 15.21
C SER A 223 6.86 -11.64 14.94
N GLU A 224 6.69 -10.56 14.18
CA GLU A 224 5.36 -10.01 13.88
C GLU A 224 4.60 -10.82 12.83
N ARG A 225 5.32 -11.49 11.92
CA ARG A 225 4.71 -12.30 10.86
C ARG A 225 4.22 -13.67 11.32
N CYS A 226 4.69 -14.16 12.47
CA CYS A 226 4.20 -15.40 13.08
C CYS A 226 3.09 -15.19 14.11
N ARG A 227 2.73 -13.94 14.42
CA ARG A 227 1.65 -13.60 15.38
C ARG A 227 0.32 -13.27 14.69
N ARG A 228 0.29 -13.15 13.36
CA ARG A 228 -0.91 -13.13 12.52
C ARG A 228 -1.05 -14.48 11.83
#